data_AF-A0AAW2U7B0-F1
#
_entry.id   AF-A0AAW2U7B0-F1
#
_cell.length_a   1.000
_cell.length_b   1.000
_cell.length_c   1.000
_cell.angle_alpha   90.00
_cell.angle_beta   90.00
_cell.angle_gamma   90.00
#
_symmetry.space_group_name_H-M   'P 1'
#
loop_
_entity.id
_entity.type
_entity.pdbx_description
1 polymer ?
#
loop_
_entity_poly.entity_id
_entity_poly.type
_entity_poly.pdbx_seq_one_letter_code
_entity_poly.pdbx_strand_id
1 'polypeptide(L)' 'METWPFFNQATANLVPLNARRVAVKFDAFKIASVIPIKSRGSGRGQIEITFLDEELRITRGNQGNLFILRMVDPLYRVPL' A
#
# COMPACT_ATOMS: atom_id res chain seq x y z
N MET A 1 1.69 2.52 18.19
CA MET A 1 2.82 3.26 17.60
C MET A 1 3.94 2.25 17.45
N GLU A 2 4.36 1.92 16.22
CA GLU A 2 5.49 1.00 16.02
C GLU A 2 6.79 1.66 16.49
N THR A 3 7.59 0.95 17.27
CA THR A 3 8.85 1.43 17.85
C THR A 3 10.03 0.78 17.16
N TRP A 4 11.10 1.54 16.96
CA TRP A 4 12.36 1.05 16.42
C TRP A 4 12.86 -0.17 17.23
N PRO A 5 13.37 -1.24 16.59
CA PRO A 5 13.56 -1.45 15.15
C PRO A 5 12.39 -2.15 14.43
N PHE A 6 11.24 -2.30 15.09
CA PHE A 6 10.15 -3.16 14.66
C PHE A 6 9.13 -2.42 13.79
N PHE A 7 9.54 -2.08 12.56
CA PHE A 7 8.61 -1.56 11.55
C PHE A 7 8.12 -2.70 10.67
N ASN A 8 6.81 -2.75 10.44
CA ASN A 8 6.25 -3.63 9.43
C ASN A 8 6.26 -2.90 8.08
N GLN A 9 6.82 -3.51 7.05
CA GLN A 9 6.88 -2.94 5.70
C GLN A 9 6.23 -3.88 4.69
N ALA A 10 5.38 -3.35 3.82
CA ALA A 10 4.85 -4.09 2.67
C ALA A 10 5.40 -3.48 1.38
N THR A 11 5.90 -4.32 0.48
CA THR A 11 6.22 -3.94 -0.91
C THR A 11 5.15 -4.52 -1.82
N ALA A 12 4.52 -3.66 -2.61
CA ALA A 12 3.46 -4.05 -3.52
C ALA A 12 3.56 -3.32 -4.86
N ASN A 13 3.21 -4.03 -5.91
CA ASN A 13 2.97 -3.48 -7.22
C ASN A 13 1.51 -3.04 -7.35
N LEU A 14 1.32 -1.82 -7.84
CA LEU A 14 0.01 -1.19 -8.02
C LEU A 14 -0.30 -1.11 -9.51
N VAL A 15 -1.38 -1.78 -9.94
CA VAL A 15 -1.86 -1.74 -11.33
C VAL A 15 -3.20 -1.01 -11.36
N PRO A 16 -3.33 0.14 -12.03
CA PRO A 16 -4.59 0.88 -12.09
C PRO A 16 -5.65 0.07 -12.86
N LEU A 17 -6.85 -0.03 -12.30
CA LEU A 17 -8.00 -0.67 -12.97
C LEU A 17 -8.94 0.38 -13.57
N ASN A 18 -9.17 1.47 -12.83
CA ASN A 18 -9.93 2.64 -13.29
C ASN A 18 -9.54 3.87 -12.43
N ALA A 19 -10.21 5.00 -12.66
CA ALA A 19 -9.96 6.26 -11.95
C ALA A 19 -10.08 6.19 -10.41
N ARG A 20 -10.72 5.15 -9.86
CA ARG A 20 -10.99 4.99 -8.42
C ARG A 20 -10.51 3.66 -7.84
N ARG A 21 -10.00 2.73 -8.65
CA ARG A 21 -9.63 1.38 -8.22
C ARG A 21 -8.27 0.98 -8.72
N VAL A 22 -7.51 0.35 -7.83
CA VAL A 22 -6.16 -0.14 -8.08
C VAL A 22 -6.07 -1.58 -7.61
N ALA A 23 -5.56 -2.45 -8.48
CA ALA A 23 -5.18 -3.79 -8.11
C ALA A 23 -3.83 -3.74 -7.38
N VAL A 24 -3.76 -4.39 -6.23
CA VAL A 24 -2.54 -4.47 -5.42
C VAL A 24 -2.02 -5.88 -5.47
N LYS A 25 -0.77 -6.04 -5.90
CA LYS A 25 -0.04 -7.30 -5.80
C LYS A 25 1.07 -7.13 -4.79
N PHE A 26 0.88 -7.68 -3.60
CA PHE A 26 1.92 -7.71 -2.58
C PHE A 26 2.99 -8.72 -2.96
N ASP A 27 4.24 -8.29 -3.03
CA ASP A 27 5.38 -9.14 -3.39
C ASP A 27 6.12 -9.62 -2.14
N ALA A 28 6.30 -8.74 -1.16
CA ALA A 28 6.98 -9.06 0.09
C ALA A 28 6.42 -8.27 1.28
N PHE A 29 6.38 -8.93 2.43
CA PHE A 29 6.16 -8.30 3.72
C PHE A 29 7.43 -8.46 4.56
N LYS A 30 7.89 -7.40 5.21
CA LYS A 30 8.92 -7.47 6.23
C LYS A 30 8.26 -7.28 7.58
N ILE A 31 8.37 -8.29 8.43
CA ILE A 31 7.96 -8.20 9.83
C ILE A 31 9.20 -7.88 10.66
N ALA A 32 9.06 -6.91 11.57
CA ALA A 32 10.10 -6.57 12.54
C ALA A 32 11.46 -6.18 11.90
N SER A 33 11.47 -5.70 10.65
CA SER A 33 12.69 -5.43 9.85
C SER A 33 13.62 -6.63 9.55
N VAL A 34 13.31 -7.84 10.00
CA VAL A 34 14.23 -9.00 9.91
C VAL A 34 13.70 -10.13 9.02
N ILE A 35 12.38 -10.33 8.94
CA ILE A 35 11.81 -11.52 8.30
C ILE A 35 11.11 -11.14 6.99
N PRO A 36 11.73 -11.38 5.81
CA PRO A 36 11.08 -11.20 4.52
C PRO A 36 10.15 -12.38 4.21
N ILE A 37 8.85 -12.15 4.32
CA ILE A 37 7.81 -13.11 3.93
C ILE A 37 7.45 -12.82 2.47
N LYS A 38 7.86 -13.73 1.56
CA LYS A 38 7.41 -13.69 0.16
C LYS A 38 5.94 -14.07 0.08
N SER A 39 5.16 -13.23 -0.59
CA SER A 39 3.75 -13.49 -0.89
C SER A 39 3.62 -14.74 -1.76
N ARG A 40 2.93 -15.79 -1.28
CA ARG A 40 2.77 -17.09 -1.98
C ARG A 40 1.73 -17.02 -3.12
N GLY A 41 1.71 -15.92 -3.87
CA GLY A 41 0.81 -15.71 -5.01
C GLY A 41 -0.62 -15.30 -4.65
N SER A 42 -1.04 -15.43 -3.38
CA SER A 42 -2.38 -15.04 -2.90
C SER A 42 -2.48 -13.57 -2.43
N GLY A 43 -1.38 -12.81 -2.40
CA GLY A 43 -1.37 -11.39 -2.03
C GLY A 43 -1.98 -10.46 -3.09
N ARG A 44 -3.05 -10.91 -3.75
CA ARG A 44 -3.85 -10.09 -4.68
C ARG A 44 -4.97 -9.44 -3.88
N GLY A 45 -4.85 -8.13 -3.70
CA GLY A 45 -5.86 -7.29 -3.07
C GLY A 45 -6.46 -6.33 -4.09
N GLN A 46 -7.63 -5.80 -3.76
CA GLN A 46 -8.16 -4.62 -4.44
C GLN A 46 -8.33 -3.53 -3.41
N ILE A 47 -7.96 -2.32 -3.82
CA ILE A 47 -8.19 -1.14 -3.03
C ILE A 47 -9.08 -0.17 -3.82
N GLU A 48 -10.09 0.34 -3.15
CA GLU A 48 -10.88 1.47 -3.63
C GLU A 48 -10.33 2.74 -3.00
N ILE A 49 -9.95 3.68 -3.84
CA ILE A 49 -9.28 4.93 -3.46
C ILE A 49 -10.28 6.06 -3.60
N THR A 50 -10.46 6.79 -2.51
CA THR A 50 -11.20 8.05 -2.47
C THR A 50 -10.26 9.15 -2.04
N PHE A 51 -10.11 10.15 -2.89
CA PHE A 51 -9.35 11.36 -2.58
C PHE A 51 -10.22 12.28 -1.74
N LEU A 52 -9.71 12.70 -0.58
CA LEU A 52 -10.36 13.72 0.23
C LEU A 52 -9.92 15.11 -0.25
N ASP A 53 -8.62 15.26 -0.51
CA ASP A 53 -7.99 16.43 -1.12
C ASP A 53 -6.68 16.01 -1.85
N GLU A 54 -5.84 16.98 -2.22
CA GLU A 54 -4.56 16.75 -2.91
C GLU A 54 -3.51 16.06 -2.02
N GLU A 55 -3.61 16.20 -0.70
CA GLU A 55 -2.67 15.69 0.29
C GLU A 55 -3.15 14.41 0.98
N LEU A 56 -4.45 14.15 1.06
CA LEU A 56 -5.06 13.07 1.84
C LEU A 56 -5.89 12.14 0.98
N ARG A 57 -5.60 10.84 1.13
CA ARG A 57 -6.32 9.76 0.45
C ARG A 57 -6.80 8.75 1.47
N ILE A 58 -8.07 8.40 1.36
CA ILE A 58 -8.69 7.34 2.14
C ILE A 58 -8.85 6.14 1.21
N THR A 59 -8.43 4.97 1.68
CA THR A 59 -8.42 3.77 0.87
C THR A 59 -9.03 2.61 1.65
N ARG A 60 -9.99 1.92 1.04
CA ARG A 60 -10.61 0.71 1.61
C ARG A 60 -10.09 -0.52 0.90
N GLY A 61 -9.48 -1.43 1.66
CA GLY A 61 -9.11 -2.75 1.19
C GLY A 61 -10.31 -3.69 1.15
N ASN A 62 -10.33 -4.58 0.16
CA ASN A 62 -11.36 -5.60 -0.01
C ASN A 62 -11.51 -6.58 1.18
N GLN A 63 -10.52 -6.65 2.08
CA GLN A 63 -10.56 -7.46 3.30
C GLN A 63 -11.02 -6.68 4.55
N GLY A 64 -11.62 -5.49 4.38
CA GLY A 64 -12.15 -4.68 5.48
C GLY A 64 -11.14 -3.72 6.12
N ASN A 65 -9.89 -3.66 5.61
CA ASN A 65 -8.88 -2.73 6.07
C ASN A 65 -9.18 -1.30 5.59
N LEU A 66 -8.93 -0.32 6.46
CA LEU A 66 -8.98 1.11 6.13
C LEU A 66 -7.57 1.70 6.24
N PHE A 67 -7.14 2.38 5.17
CA PHE A 67 -5.87 3.09 5.13
C PHE A 67 -6.13 4.58 4.96
N ILE A 68 -5.39 5.40 5.70
CA ILE A 68 -5.32 6.85 5.54
C ILE A 68 -3.89 7.16 5.12
N LEU A 69 -3.75 7.72 3.92
CA LEU A 69 -2.47 8.01 3.30
C LEU A 69 -2.33 9.52 3.17
N ARG A 70 -1.17 10.05 3.55
CA ARG A 70 -0.78 11.44 3.32
C ARG A 70 0.29 11.50 2.23
N MET A 71 0.11 12.41 1.26
CA MET A 71 1.10 12.71 0.24
C MET A 71 2.31 13.37 0.92
N VAL A 72 3.47 12.74 0.82
CA VAL A 72 4.72 13.29 1.35
C VAL A 72 5.42 14.15 0.31
N ASP A 73 5.39 13.74 -0.96
CA ASP A 73 6.00 14.45 -2.07
C ASP A 73 5.08 14.40 -3.32
N PRO A 74 4.45 15.52 -3.72
CA PRO A 74 3.60 15.59 -4.90
C PRO A 74 4.37 15.58 -6.22
N LEU A 75 5.68 15.87 -6.19
CA LEU A 75 6.55 15.91 -7.36
C LEU A 75 7.21 14.56 -7.64
N TYR A 76 7.18 13.63 -6.69
CA TYR A 76 7.71 12.28 -6.89
C TYR A 76 7.08 11.62 -8.12
N ARG A 77 7.93 11.02 -8.96
CA ARG A 77 7.56 10.20 -10.11
C ARG A 77 8.24 8.85 -9.94
N VAL A 78 7.50 7.77 -10.18
CA VAL A 78 8.09 6.43 -10.17
C VAL A 78 9.09 6.35 -11.32
N PRO A 79 10.36 6.02 -11.07
CA PRO A 79 11.34 5.80 -12.14
C PRO A 79 10.84 4.70 -13.09
N LEU A 80 10.93 4.94 -14.40
CA LEU A 80 10.61 3.97 -15.45
C LEU A 80 11.72 2.94 -15.61
#